data_AF-A0A6P0Z640-F1
#
_entry.id   AF-A0A6P0Z640-F1
#
_cell.length_a   1.000
_cell.length_b   1.000
_cell.length_c   1.000
_cell.angle_alpha   90.00
_cell.angle_beta   90.00
_cell.angle_gamma   90.00
#
_symmetry.space_group_name_H-M   'P 1'
#
loop_
_entity.id
_entity.type
_entity.pdbx_description
1 polymer ?
#
loop_
_entity_poly.entity_id
_entity_poly.type
_entity_poly.pdbx_seq_one_letter_code
_entity_poly.pdbx_strand_id
1 'polypeptide(L)'
;RKELAVLRNEAEGLLRNYADTMRDNVDQIPDELKSQAGEAFAALREAKDDSTIAPEEMKSLMEALQNRLLDIGRIIYGQLSGSGGGRASGGSAQPSGGDVDDLSDLLAEDGMTGEFDNDATITADYEAVED
;
A
#
# COMPACT_ATOMS: atom_id res chain seq x y z
N ARG A 1 -16.40 12.13 -12.48
CA ARG A 1 -17.15 11.61 -11.30
C ARG A 1 -16.79 10.16 -10.99
N LYS A 2 -16.80 9.23 -11.96
CA LYS A 2 -16.38 7.83 -11.73
C LYS A 2 -14.95 7.70 -11.20
N GLU A 3 -13.98 8.37 -11.84
CA GLU A 3 -12.57 8.37 -11.41
C GLU A 3 -12.40 8.79 -9.95
N LEU A 4 -12.98 9.91 -9.55
CA LEU A 4 -12.88 10.41 -8.18
C LEU A 4 -13.53 9.47 -7.15
N ALA A 5 -14.58 8.73 -7.54
CA ALA A 5 -15.16 7.69 -6.69
C ALA A 5 -14.23 6.49 -6.53
N VAL A 6 -13.51 6.09 -7.58
CA VAL A 6 -12.48 5.04 -7.52
C VAL A 6 -11.34 5.47 -6.59
N LEU A 7 -10.79 6.67 -6.78
CA LEU A 7 -9.72 7.22 -5.94
C LEU A 7 -10.12 7.30 -4.46
N ARG A 8 -11.39 7.59 -4.15
CA ARG A 8 -11.88 7.57 -2.77
C ARG A 8 -11.89 6.17 -2.17
N ASN A 9 -12.31 5.17 -2.93
CA ASN A 9 -12.30 3.79 -2.46
C ASN A 9 -10.86 3.29 -2.24
N GLU A 10 -9.94 3.66 -3.13
CA GLU A 10 -8.52 3.35 -2.98
C GLU A 10 -7.92 4.05 -1.76
N ALA A 11 -8.21 5.35 -1.57
CA ALA A 11 -7.80 6.10 -0.40
C ALA A 11 -8.35 5.50 0.89
N GLU A 12 -9.61 5.04 0.91
CA GLU A 12 -10.16 4.32 2.06
C GLU A 12 -9.40 3.04 2.38
N GLY A 13 -9.03 2.27 1.36
CA GLY A 13 -8.17 1.10 1.52
C GLY A 13 -6.82 1.46 2.14
N LEU A 14 -6.19 2.51 1.63
CA LEU A 14 -4.89 2.99 2.11
C LEU A 14 -4.95 3.49 3.57
N LEU A 15 -6.00 4.24 3.92
CA LEU A 15 -6.23 4.71 5.29
C LEU A 15 -6.45 3.53 6.26
N ARG A 16 -7.17 2.48 5.85
CA ARG A 16 -7.34 1.26 6.65
C ARG A 16 -6.01 0.52 6.83
N ASN A 17 -5.25 0.32 5.75
CA ASN A 17 -3.93 -0.30 5.81
C ASN A 17 -2.99 0.44 6.78
N TYR A 18 -3.00 1.78 6.73
CA TYR A 18 -2.24 2.58 7.70
C TYR A 18 -2.69 2.33 9.14
N ALA A 19 -4.00 2.33 9.39
CA ALA A 19 -4.52 2.08 10.74
C ALA A 19 -4.10 0.70 11.27
N ASP A 20 -4.16 -0.34 10.43
CA ASP A 20 -3.73 -1.70 10.80
C ASP A 20 -2.22 -1.78 11.03
N THR A 21 -1.42 -1.22 10.11
CA THR A 21 0.04 -1.17 10.23
C THR A 21 0.48 -0.49 11.53
N MET A 22 -0.12 0.66 11.84
CA MET A 22 0.16 1.38 13.07
C MET A 22 -0.31 0.61 14.29
N ARG A 23 -1.52 0.03 14.28
CA ARG A 23 -2.03 -0.75 15.42
C ARG A 23 -1.07 -1.87 15.82
N ASP A 24 -0.53 -2.58 14.83
CA ASP A 24 0.24 -3.79 15.09
C ASP A 24 1.73 -3.50 15.31
N ASN A 25 2.25 -2.34 14.86
CA ASN A 25 3.69 -2.06 14.84
C ASN A 25 4.09 -0.72 15.46
N VAL A 26 3.18 0.03 16.11
CA VAL A 26 3.45 1.39 16.63
C VAL A 26 4.70 1.46 17.51
N ASP A 27 4.97 0.45 18.34
CA ASP A 27 6.11 0.44 19.26
C ASP A 27 7.47 0.32 18.54
N GLN A 28 7.47 -0.18 17.30
CA GLN A 28 8.68 -0.36 16.49
C GLN A 28 8.98 0.85 15.59
N ILE A 29 8.04 1.79 15.47
CA ILE A 29 8.14 2.92 14.55
C ILE A 29 8.74 4.13 15.30
N PRO A 30 9.76 4.82 14.74
CA PRO A 30 10.28 6.07 15.29
C PRO A 30 9.23 7.17 15.33
N ASP A 31 9.22 8.00 16.39
CA ASP A 31 8.20 9.05 16.58
C ASP A 31 8.13 10.06 15.44
N GLU A 32 9.27 10.39 14.83
CA GLU A 32 9.33 11.26 13.64
C GLU A 32 8.49 10.68 12.49
N LEU A 33 8.63 9.39 12.19
CA LEU A 33 7.87 8.75 11.13
C LEU A 33 6.40 8.57 11.49
N LYS A 34 6.08 8.35 12.78
CA LYS A 34 4.68 8.38 13.24
C LYS A 34 4.05 9.73 12.97
N SER A 35 4.76 10.81 13.27
CA SER A 35 4.27 12.18 13.04
C SER A 35 4.05 12.44 11.55
N GLN A 36 5.06 12.17 10.72
CA GLN A 36 4.98 12.39 9.26
C GLN A 36 3.87 11.56 8.61
N ALA A 37 3.73 10.30 9.01
CA ALA A 37 2.68 9.43 8.49
C ALA A 37 1.29 9.84 9.01
N GLY A 38 1.20 10.31 10.25
CA GLY A 38 -0.03 10.85 10.84
C GLY A 38 -0.51 12.13 10.15
N GLU A 39 0.41 13.03 9.78
CA GLU A 39 0.10 14.23 8.99
C GLU A 39 -0.43 13.86 7.60
N ALA A 40 0.24 12.94 6.90
CA ALA A 40 -0.22 12.46 5.59
C ALA A 40 -1.58 11.74 5.68
N PHE A 41 -1.81 10.95 6.73
CA PHE A 41 -3.08 10.30 6.99
C PHE A 41 -4.21 11.32 7.21
N ALA A 42 -3.97 12.35 8.04
CA ALA A 42 -4.95 13.39 8.29
C ALA A 42 -5.31 14.15 7.01
N ALA A 43 -4.31 14.55 6.23
CA ALA A 43 -4.51 15.25 4.97
C ALA A 43 -5.33 14.42 3.96
N LEU A 44 -4.98 13.13 3.77
CA LEU A 44 -5.74 12.26 2.88
C LEU A 44 -7.17 12.00 3.37
N ARG A 45 -7.36 11.89 4.69
CA ARG A 45 -8.68 11.70 5.28
C ARG A 45 -9.59 12.90 5.04
N GLU A 46 -9.09 14.12 5.22
CA GLU A 46 -9.84 15.35 4.94
C GLU A 46 -10.17 15.46 3.44
N ALA A 47 -9.16 15.23 2.58
CA ALA A 47 -9.30 15.21 1.13
C ALA A 47 -10.35 14.24 0.61
N LYS A 48 -10.46 13.05 1.21
CA LYS A 48 -11.46 12.04 0.84
C LYS A 48 -12.88 12.56 0.97
N ASP A 49 -13.16 13.30 2.05
CA ASP A 49 -14.49 13.83 2.35
C ASP A 49 -14.77 15.16 1.62
N ASP A 50 -13.74 15.77 1.02
CA ASP A 50 -13.89 16.93 0.15
C ASP A 50 -14.49 16.55 -1.21
N SER A 51 -15.62 17.17 -1.56
CA SER A 51 -16.32 16.98 -2.83
C SER A 51 -15.72 17.75 -4.01
N THR A 52 -14.83 18.69 -3.72
CA THR A 52 -14.25 19.66 -4.67
C THR A 52 -12.79 19.37 -5.02
N ILE A 53 -12.15 18.43 -4.31
CA ILE A 53 -10.76 18.07 -4.54
C ILE A 53 -10.49 17.67 -5.99
N ALA A 54 -9.35 18.10 -6.52
CA ALA A 54 -8.88 17.67 -7.82
C ALA A 54 -8.42 16.20 -7.77
N PRO A 55 -8.71 15.38 -8.79
CA PRO A 55 -8.24 13.98 -8.84
C PRO A 55 -6.71 13.85 -8.64
N GLU A 56 -5.94 14.76 -9.24
CA GLU A 56 -4.48 14.79 -9.12
C GLU A 56 -4.00 15.11 -7.70
N GLU A 57 -4.72 15.96 -6.99
CA GLU A 57 -4.41 16.30 -5.60
C GLU A 57 -4.70 15.12 -4.67
N MET A 58 -5.80 14.40 -4.90
CA MET A 58 -6.12 13.15 -4.21
C MET A 58 -5.04 12.08 -4.44
N LYS A 59 -4.58 11.91 -5.69
CA LYS A 59 -3.49 10.99 -6.04
C LYS A 59 -2.19 11.37 -5.31
N SER A 60 -1.82 12.64 -5.32
CA SER A 60 -0.62 13.11 -4.64
C SER A 60 -0.64 12.86 -3.13
N LEU A 61 -1.79 13.03 -2.48
CA LEU A 61 -1.97 12.72 -1.06
C LEU A 61 -1.90 11.22 -0.77
N MET A 62 -2.45 10.39 -1.67
CA MET A 62 -2.32 8.93 -1.58
C MET A 62 -0.85 8.50 -1.72
N GLU A 63 -0.12 9.02 -2.71
CA GLU A 63 1.31 8.74 -2.89
C GLU A 63 2.13 9.18 -1.67
N ALA A 64 1.81 10.34 -1.09
CA ALA A 64 2.47 10.81 0.13
C ALA A 64 2.32 9.80 1.28
N LEU A 65 1.10 9.32 1.55
CA LEU A 65 0.86 8.33 2.59
C LEU A 65 1.50 6.97 2.25
N GLN A 66 1.44 6.53 1.00
CA GLN A 66 2.03 5.28 0.55
C GLN A 66 3.55 5.27 0.74
N ASN A 67 4.23 6.38 0.43
CA ASN A 67 5.66 6.54 0.69
C ASN A 67 5.99 6.42 2.19
N ARG A 68 5.16 7.00 3.06
CA ARG A 68 5.36 6.86 4.52
C ARG A 68 5.15 5.43 5.00
N LEU A 69 4.16 4.74 4.47
CA LEU A 69 3.94 3.32 4.77
C LEU A 69 5.11 2.44 4.31
N LEU A 70 5.69 2.74 3.14
CA LEU A 70 6.87 2.02 2.66
C LEU A 70 8.08 2.24 3.57
N ASP A 71 8.31 3.47 4.01
CA ASP A 71 9.39 3.79 4.97
C ASP A 71 9.19 3.08 6.31
N ILE A 72 7.94 3.02 6.81
CA ILE A 72 7.57 2.26 8.00
C ILE A 72 7.83 0.75 7.78
N GLY A 73 7.42 0.20 6.65
CA GLY A 73 7.64 -1.21 6.29
C GLY A 73 9.13 -1.56 6.25
N ARG A 74 9.97 -0.69 5.70
CA ARG A 74 11.44 -0.86 5.70
C ARG A 74 12.01 -0.94 7.11
N ILE A 75 11.41 -0.28 8.10
CA ILE A 75 11.85 -0.38 9.50
C ILE A 75 11.41 -1.70 10.11
N ILE A 76 10.12 -2.03 9.99
CA ILE A 76 9.53 -3.25 10.56
C ILE A 76 10.22 -4.49 10.00
N TYR A 77 10.37 -4.57 8.67
CA TYR A 77 10.94 -5.73 7.99
C TYR A 77 12.47 -5.63 7.83
N GLY A 78 13.03 -4.42 7.67
CA GLY A 78 14.49 -4.24 7.55
C GLY A 78 15.25 -4.56 8.82
N GLN A 79 14.58 -4.57 9.98
CA GLN A 79 15.15 -5.10 11.22
C GLN A 79 15.49 -6.61 11.12
N LEU A 80 14.80 -7.38 10.27
CA LEU A 80 15.10 -8.80 10.04
C LEU A 80 16.37 -8.99 9.18
N SER A 81 16.68 -8.04 8.30
CA SER A 81 17.86 -8.06 7.42
C SER A 81 19.12 -7.44 8.06
N GLY A 82 18.96 -6.71 9.17
CA GLY A 82 20.01 -5.93 9.82
C GLY A 82 20.71 -6.58 11.01
N SER A 83 20.35 -7.81 11.40
CA SER A 83 21.07 -8.54 12.45
C SER A 83 22.32 -9.23 11.87
N GLY A 84 23.18 -8.43 11.25
CA GLY A 84 24.40 -8.84 10.56
C GLY A 84 25.44 -7.72 10.59
N GLY A 85 25.85 -7.30 11.80
CA GLY A 85 27.14 -6.69 12.14
C GLY A 85 27.67 -5.57 11.24
N GLY A 86 27.65 -4.33 11.73
CA GLY A 86 28.51 -3.29 11.16
C GLY A 86 28.28 -1.91 11.75
N ARG A 87 29.11 -1.52 12.71
CA ARG A 87 29.33 -0.11 13.04
C ARG A 87 29.73 0.63 11.76
N ALA A 88 28.95 1.61 11.34
CA ALA A 88 29.40 2.67 10.44
C ALA A 88 29.12 4.02 11.09
N SER A 89 30.21 4.56 11.64
CA SER A 89 30.36 5.93 12.07
C SER A 89 30.29 6.87 10.86
N GLY A 90 29.51 7.95 10.98
CA GLY A 90 29.68 9.21 10.26
C GLY A 90 29.83 9.17 8.74
N GLY A 91 28.76 9.52 8.01
CA GLY A 91 28.83 9.79 6.58
C GLY A 91 27.64 10.65 6.13
N SER A 92 27.96 11.81 5.59
CA SER A 92 27.08 12.89 5.14
C SER A 92 25.97 12.49 4.16
N ALA A 93 24.90 13.30 4.18
CA ALA A 93 23.77 13.25 3.26
C ALA A 93 24.14 13.23 1.76
N GLN A 94 23.42 12.41 1.00
CA GLN A 94 23.03 12.67 -0.38
C GLN A 94 21.78 11.82 -0.71
N PRO A 95 20.66 12.40 -1.18
CA PRO A 95 19.56 11.62 -1.73
C PRO A 95 19.86 11.30 -3.20
N SER A 96 19.96 10.02 -3.54
CA SER A 96 19.95 9.57 -4.93
C SER A 96 18.58 8.94 -5.19
N GLY A 97 17.82 9.59 -6.06
CA GLY A 97 16.62 9.02 -6.69
C GLY A 97 16.97 7.99 -7.77
N GLY A 98 15.96 7.19 -8.12
CA GLY A 98 16.03 6.03 -9.00
C GLY A 98 15.90 4.75 -8.15
N ASP A 99 14.86 3.94 -8.22
CA ASP A 99 13.86 3.70 -9.27
C ASP A 99 12.57 3.26 -8.57
N VAL A 100 11.44 3.92 -8.86
CA VAL A 100 10.10 3.44 -8.49
C VAL A 100 9.43 2.88 -9.74
N ASP A 101 10.11 1.95 -10.39
CA ASP A 101 9.47 1.10 -11.39
C ASP A 101 8.76 -0.03 -10.65
N ASP A 102 7.42 0.01 -10.74
CA ASP A 102 6.53 -1.13 -10.63
C ASP A 102 6.33 -1.76 -9.24
N LEU A 103 5.73 -0.98 -8.32
CA LEU A 103 5.02 -1.55 -7.15
C LEU A 103 3.51 -1.72 -7.40
N SER A 104 3.04 -1.44 -8.62
CA SER A 104 1.68 -1.73 -9.08
C SER A 104 1.35 -3.23 -9.03
N ASP A 105 2.35 -4.09 -9.23
CA ASP A 105 2.18 -5.54 -9.32
C ASP A 105 2.00 -6.22 -7.95
N LEU A 106 2.53 -5.62 -6.86
CA LEU A 106 2.41 -6.20 -5.50
C LEU A 106 1.09 -5.83 -4.79
N LEU A 107 0.33 -4.89 -5.34
CA LEU A 107 -1.00 -4.52 -4.83
C LEU A 107 -2.14 -5.20 -5.61
N ALA A 108 -1.82 -6.05 -6.59
CA ALA A 108 -2.76 -6.79 -7.42
C ALA A 108 -3.11 -8.20 -6.91
N GLU A 109 -2.58 -8.64 -5.77
CA GLU A 109 -2.86 -9.97 -5.18
C GLU A 109 -3.97 -9.96 -4.11
N ASP A 110 -5.08 -9.27 -4.36
CA ASP A 110 -6.39 -9.66 -3.84
C ASP A 110 -7.48 -9.08 -4.74
N GLY A 111 -7.75 -9.76 -5.86
CA GLY A 111 -8.75 -9.26 -6.79
C GLY A 111 -8.74 -9.92 -8.14
N MET A 112 -9.08 -11.21 -8.17
CA MET A 112 -10.14 -11.70 -9.07
C MET A 112 -10.13 -11.03 -10.45
N THR A 113 -9.03 -11.15 -11.21
CA THR A 113 -8.99 -10.77 -12.61
C THR A 113 -9.85 -11.76 -13.37
N GLY A 114 -11.12 -11.41 -13.49
CA GLY A 114 -12.10 -12.10 -14.31
C GLY A 114 -11.72 -12.00 -15.77
N GLU A 115 -10.77 -12.83 -16.20
CA GLU A 115 -10.65 -13.26 -17.58
C GLU A 115 -11.54 -14.50 -17.74
N PHE A 116 -12.85 -14.23 -17.83
CA PHE A 116 -13.79 -15.18 -18.43
C PHE A 116 -13.52 -15.19 -19.94
N ASP A 117 -12.42 -15.82 -20.35
CA ASP A 117 -12.29 -16.28 -21.72
C ASP A 117 -13.32 -17.41 -21.89
N ASN A 118 -14.43 -17.07 -22.55
CA ASN A 118 -15.53 -17.96 -22.87
C ASN A 118 -15.11 -18.96 -23.97
N ASP A 119 -14.24 -19.92 -23.66
CA ASP A 119 -14.17 -21.16 -24.44
C ASP A 119 -13.41 -22.29 -23.71
N ALA A 120 -14.06 -22.90 -22.71
CA ALA A 120 -13.74 -24.26 -22.31
C ALA A 120 -14.98 -24.90 -21.68
N THR A 121 -15.72 -25.60 -22.52
CA THR A 121 -16.82 -26.49 -22.17
C THR A 121 -16.50 -27.34 -20.93
N ILE A 122 -17.19 -27.07 -19.82
CA ILE A 122 -17.38 -28.03 -18.74
C ILE A 122 -18.28 -29.13 -19.29
N THR A 123 -17.67 -30.17 -19.86
CA THR A 123 -18.36 -31.41 -20.24
C THR A 123 -17.46 -32.59 -19.93
N ALA A 124 -18.08 -33.62 -19.37
CA ALA A 124 -17.59 -34.97 -19.06
C ALA A 124 -16.95 -35.12 -17.67
N ASP A 125 -17.30 -36.10 -16.85
CA ASP A 125 -18.36 -37.12 -16.91
C ASP A 125 -18.52 -37.60 -15.46
N TYR A 126 -19.68 -37.38 -14.84
CA TYR A 126 -19.93 -37.86 -13.47
C TYR A 126 -20.34 -39.34 -13.59
N GLU A 127 -19.35 -40.24 -13.54
CA GLU A 127 -19.64 -41.68 -13.42
C GLU A 127 -20.30 -41.91 -12.06
N ALA A 128 -21.53 -42.40 -12.06
CA ALA A 128 -22.29 -42.64 -10.85
C ALA A 128 -21.55 -43.70 -10.00
N VAL A 129 -21.20 -43.34 -8.77
CA VAL A 129 -20.71 -44.30 -7.78
C VAL A 129 -21.86 -45.26 -7.47
N GLU A 130 -21.75 -46.50 -7.95
CA GLU A 130 -22.64 -47.60 -7.56
C GLU A 130 -22.37 -47.95 -6.08
N ASP A 131 -23.42 -47.99 -5.26
CA ASP A 131 -23.43 -48.39 -3.84
C ASP A 131 -23.49 -49.92 -3.69
#